data_AF-U9T5D6-F1
#
_entry.id   AF-U9T5D6-F1
#
_cell.length_a   1.000
_cell.length_b   1.000
_cell.length_c   1.000
_cell.angle_alpha   90.00
_cell.angle_beta   90.00
_cell.angle_gamma   90.00
#
_symmetry.space_group_name_H-M   'P 1'
#
loop_
_entity.id
_entity.type
_entity.pdbx_description
1 polymer ?
#
loop_
_entity_poly.entity_id
_entity_poly.type
_entity_poly.pdbx_seq_one_letter_code
_entity_poly.pdbx_strand_id
1 'polypeptide(L)'
;MPLLIFDWNNDGFNDVETSPGCRNGVAGQTKEAIIASLTESGAVNHDNILFYFSDGAAIGTWIENLKGTLAWAKNQAGVPNICRSVLRINKIQESTAEADVEDYTSYLM
;
A
#
# COMPACT_ATOMS: atom_id res chain seq x y z
N MET A 1 -9.86 -8.67 -12.49
CA MET A 1 -10.14 -8.01 -11.20
C MET A 1 -8.88 -8.13 -10.38
N PRO A 2 -8.07 -7.06 -10.27
CA PRO A 2 -6.80 -7.14 -9.60
C PRO A 2 -6.93 -6.91 -8.08
N LEU A 3 -6.00 -7.47 -7.34
CA LEU A 3 -5.87 -7.27 -5.90
C LEU A 3 -4.49 -6.69 -5.59
N LEU A 4 -4.40 -5.79 -4.61
CA LEU A 4 -3.13 -5.43 -3.99
C LEU A 4 -3.03 -6.09 -2.62
N ILE A 5 -1.87 -6.68 -2.33
CA ILE A 5 -1.56 -7.26 -1.02
C ILE A 5 -0.36 -6.51 -0.45
N PHE A 6 -0.49 -6.04 0.79
CA PHE A 6 0.54 -5.31 1.50
C PHE A 6 1.11 -6.13 2.65
N ASP A 7 2.43 -6.34 2.66
CA ASP A 7 3.18 -6.72 3.85
C ASP A 7 3.65 -5.43 4.54
N TRP A 8 2.85 -4.94 5.50
CA TRP A 8 3.14 -3.71 6.21
C TRP A 8 4.37 -3.82 7.11
N ASN A 9 5.13 -2.74 7.17
CA ASN A 9 6.23 -2.60 8.10
C ASN A 9 5.91 -1.51 9.13
N ASN A 10 5.57 -1.94 10.35
CA ASN A 10 5.21 -1.02 11.43
C ASN A 10 6.34 -0.04 11.77
N ASP A 11 7.60 -0.43 11.59
CA ASP A 11 8.76 0.45 11.84
C ASP A 11 8.73 1.69 10.94
N GLY A 12 8.14 1.59 9.74
CA GLY A 12 8.00 2.74 8.82
C GLY A 12 6.97 3.78 9.25
N PHE A 13 6.17 3.49 10.29
CA PHE A 13 5.23 4.42 10.91
C PHE A 13 5.59 4.74 12.38
N ASN A 14 6.68 4.16 12.89
CA ASN A 14 7.12 4.33 14.28
C ASN A 14 8.61 4.71 14.32
N ASP A 15 9.08 5.42 13.30
CA ASP A 15 10.47 5.88 13.18
C ASP A 15 10.82 6.99 14.18
N VAL A 16 9.80 7.69 14.71
CA VAL A 16 9.93 8.69 15.78
C VAL A 16 9.19 8.23 17.03
N GLU A 17 9.93 7.93 18.10
CA GLU A 17 9.40 7.37 19.35
C GLU A 17 8.32 8.23 20.01
N THR A 18 8.44 9.56 19.91
CA THR A 18 7.49 10.50 20.55
C THR A 18 6.15 10.62 19.82
N SER A 19 6.00 10.01 18.64
CA SER A 19 4.80 10.10 17.81
C SER A 19 4.50 8.75 17.14
N PRO A 20 4.13 7.72 17.93
CA PRO A 20 3.89 6.38 17.41
C PRO A 20 2.71 6.35 16.42
N GLY A 21 2.84 5.51 15.40
CA GLY A 21 1.86 5.34 14.33
C GLY A 21 1.89 6.43 13.24
N CYS A 22 2.76 7.44 13.38
CA CYS A 22 2.97 8.50 12.41
C CYS A 22 4.38 8.41 11.82
N ARG A 23 4.46 8.23 10.50
CA ARG A 23 5.73 8.33 9.78
C ARG A 23 6.34 9.72 9.97
N ASN A 24 7.65 9.79 10.23
CA ASN A 24 8.39 11.03 10.53
C ASN A 24 7.81 11.80 11.73
N GLY A 25 6.98 11.17 12.55
CA GLY A 25 6.21 11.80 13.63
C GLY A 25 5.19 12.85 13.19
N VAL A 26 4.86 12.93 11.89
CA VAL A 26 3.94 13.93 11.34
C VAL A 26 2.50 13.42 11.44
N ALA A 27 1.65 14.18 12.15
CA ALA A 27 0.23 13.87 12.27
C ALA A 27 -0.43 13.72 10.89
N GLY A 28 -1.13 12.60 10.69
CA GLY A 28 -1.80 12.27 9.42
C GLY A 28 -0.96 11.45 8.44
N GLN A 29 0.34 11.28 8.66
CA GLN A 29 1.17 10.33 7.89
C GLN A 29 1.07 8.91 8.48
N THR A 30 -0.16 8.36 8.51
CA THR A 30 -0.45 7.08 9.17
C THR A 30 -0.79 5.99 8.16
N LYS A 31 -0.80 4.74 8.62
CA LYS A 31 -1.27 3.59 7.81
C LYS A 31 -2.72 3.80 7.36
N GLU A 32 -3.56 4.35 8.21
CA GLU A 32 -4.97 4.64 7.94
C GLU A 32 -5.15 5.65 6.82
N ALA A 33 -4.25 6.64 6.67
CA ALA A 33 -4.30 7.58 5.56
C ALA A 33 -4.06 6.90 4.20
N ILE A 34 -3.19 5.89 4.16
CA ILE A 34 -2.94 5.10 2.93
C ILE A 34 -4.14 4.21 2.63
N ILE A 35 -4.71 3.57 3.66
CA ILE A 35 -5.92 2.76 3.53
C ILE A 35 -7.10 3.60 3.03
N ALA A 36 -7.29 4.79 3.59
CA ALA A 36 -8.32 5.73 3.16
C ALA A 36 -8.14 6.05 1.67
N SER A 37 -6.92 6.40 1.23
CA SER A 37 -6.64 6.66 -0.18
C SER A 37 -6.90 5.46 -1.10
N LEU A 38 -6.59 4.24 -0.65
CA LEU A 38 -6.94 3.00 -1.38
C LEU A 38 -8.47 2.90 -1.55
N THR A 39 -9.23 3.07 -0.47
CA THR A 39 -10.71 2.96 -0.50
C THR A 39 -11.37 4.09 -1.29
N GLU A 40 -10.85 5.32 -1.22
CA GLU A 40 -11.28 6.45 -2.05
C GLU A 40 -11.02 6.20 -3.54
N SER A 41 -9.98 5.43 -3.86
CA SER A 41 -9.69 4.97 -5.23
C SER A 41 -10.54 3.77 -5.66
N GLY A 42 -11.55 3.37 -4.87
CA GLY A 42 -12.50 2.31 -5.19
C GLY A 42 -12.10 0.92 -4.70
N ALA A 43 -11.09 0.80 -3.84
CA ALA A 43 -10.72 -0.49 -3.27
C ALA A 43 -11.73 -0.97 -2.22
N VAL A 44 -12.04 -2.27 -2.22
CA VAL A 44 -12.66 -2.96 -1.09
C VAL A 44 -11.55 -3.48 -0.18
N ASN A 45 -11.57 -3.06 1.08
CA ASN A 45 -10.57 -3.40 2.08
C ASN A 45 -10.92 -4.71 2.81
N HIS A 46 -9.96 -5.63 2.85
CA HIS A 46 -10.00 -6.85 3.64
C HIS A 46 -8.83 -6.86 4.64
N ASP A 47 -9.17 -6.72 5.92
CA ASP A 47 -8.26 -6.79 7.06
C ASP A 47 -7.04 -5.85 6.98
N ASN A 48 -7.18 -4.75 6.24
CA ASN A 48 -6.11 -3.78 6.00
C ASN A 48 -4.87 -4.39 5.32
N ILE A 49 -4.97 -5.57 4.71
CA ILE A 49 -3.84 -6.28 4.08
C ILE A 49 -4.11 -6.46 2.59
N LEU A 50 -5.34 -6.82 2.24
CA LEU A 50 -5.76 -7.12 0.88
C LEU A 50 -6.78 -6.09 0.42
N PHE A 51 -6.55 -5.53 -0.76
CA PHE A 51 -7.35 -4.48 -1.35
C PHE A 51 -7.80 -4.93 -2.73
N TYR A 52 -9.10 -5.21 -2.85
CA TYR A 52 -9.72 -5.65 -4.10
C TYR A 52 -10.15 -4.44 -4.93
N PHE A 53 -9.86 -4.44 -6.23
CA PHE A 53 -10.28 -3.38 -7.16
C PHE A 53 -11.20 -3.94 -8.25
N SER A 54 -12.17 -3.14 -8.69
CA SER A 54 -13.07 -3.48 -9.81
C SER A 54 -12.29 -3.77 -11.09
N ASP A 55 -11.23 -2.99 -11.35
CA ASP A 55 -10.38 -3.06 -12.53
C ASP A 55 -8.98 -2.48 -12.25
N GLY A 56 -8.09 -2.59 -13.23
CA GLY A 56 -6.72 -2.07 -13.12
C GLY A 56 -6.60 -0.55 -13.23
N ALA A 57 -7.61 0.14 -13.78
CA ALA A 57 -7.56 1.61 -13.88
C ALA A 57 -7.69 2.26 -12.50
N ALA A 58 -8.50 1.68 -11.62
CA ALA A 58 -8.62 2.10 -10.22
C ALA A 58 -7.28 2.02 -9.44
N ILE A 59 -6.45 1.00 -9.72
CA ILE A 59 -5.08 0.94 -9.19
C ILE A 59 -4.22 2.08 -9.74
N GLY A 60 -4.36 2.41 -11.03
CA GLY A 60 -3.70 3.56 -11.64
C GLY A 60 -4.06 4.88 -10.94
N THR A 61 -5.34 5.11 -10.65
CA THR A 61 -5.79 6.27 -9.86
C THR A 61 -5.12 6.34 -8.49
N TRP A 62 -5.05 5.20 -7.79
CA TRP A 62 -4.36 5.15 -6.51
C TRP A 62 -2.85 5.45 -6.62
N ILE A 63 -2.18 4.95 -7.65
CA ILE A 63 -0.76 5.26 -7.92
C ILE A 63 -0.54 6.76 -8.16
N GLU A 64 -1.48 7.46 -8.80
CA GLU A 64 -1.38 8.91 -8.94
C GLU A 64 -1.55 9.64 -7.60
N ASN A 65 -2.46 9.19 -6.74
CA ASN A 65 -2.56 9.70 -5.36
C ASN A 65 -1.26 9.46 -4.58
N LEU A 66 -0.62 8.30 -4.78
CA LEU A 66 0.66 7.97 -4.17
C LEU A 66 1.79 8.91 -4.61
N LYS A 67 1.79 9.36 -5.87
CA LYS A 67 2.75 10.33 -6.38
C LYS A 67 2.50 11.74 -5.86
N GLY A 68 1.24 12.09 -5.59
CA GLY A 68 0.83 13.40 -5.09
C GLY A 68 0.66 13.44 -3.58
N THR A 69 -0.57 13.21 -3.11
CA THR A 69 -1.01 13.42 -1.72
C THR A 69 -0.30 12.52 -0.72
N LEU A 70 0.17 11.34 -1.14
CA LEU A 70 0.91 10.40 -0.29
C LEU A 70 2.39 10.28 -0.69
N ALA A 71 3.01 11.31 -1.29
CA ALA A 71 4.43 11.26 -1.65
C ALA A 71 5.36 10.92 -0.46
N TRP A 72 4.93 11.24 0.77
CA TRP A 72 5.60 10.89 2.01
C TRP A 72 5.70 9.36 2.26
N ALA A 73 4.82 8.55 1.68
CA ALA A 73 4.77 7.10 1.89
C ALA A 73 5.92 6.36 1.19
N LYS A 74 6.57 7.00 0.21
CA LYS A 74 7.69 6.43 -0.53
C LYS A 74 8.93 6.25 0.35
N ASN A 75 9.89 5.48 -0.16
CA ASN A 75 11.19 5.32 0.46
C ASN A 75 11.87 6.66 0.75
N GLN A 76 12.50 6.72 1.91
CA GLN A 76 13.24 7.88 2.39
C GLN A 76 14.55 7.39 3.01
N ALA A 77 15.64 8.07 2.70
CA ALA A 77 16.95 7.70 3.21
C ALA A 77 16.98 7.75 4.74
N GLY A 78 17.37 6.65 5.38
CA GLY A 78 17.46 6.55 6.84
C GLY A 78 16.14 6.33 7.58
N VAL A 79 15.01 6.25 6.87
CA VAL A 79 13.69 5.94 7.46
C VAL A 79 13.25 4.55 6.97
N PRO A 80 12.80 3.64 7.84
CA PRO A 80 12.27 2.35 7.41
C PRO A 80 11.12 2.51 6.40
N ASN A 81 11.03 1.62 5.41
CA ASN A 81 9.89 1.61 4.47
C ASN A 81 8.59 1.28 5.19
N ILE A 82 7.46 1.77 4.68
CA ILE A 82 6.14 1.51 5.27
C ILE A 82 5.60 0.10 5.00
N CYS A 83 6.22 -0.61 4.05
CA CYS A 83 5.91 -1.98 3.67
C CYS A 83 7.20 -2.71 3.29
N ARG A 84 7.22 -4.03 3.49
CA ARG A 84 8.28 -4.93 3.02
C ARG A 84 8.02 -5.42 1.60
N SER A 85 6.76 -5.49 1.20
CA SER A 85 6.37 -5.80 -0.17
C SER A 85 4.95 -5.31 -0.47
N VAL A 86 4.69 -5.02 -1.74
CA VAL A 86 3.35 -4.87 -2.29
C VAL A 86 3.25 -5.70 -3.57
N LEU A 87 2.29 -6.61 -3.61
CA LEU A 87 2.07 -7.48 -4.75
C LEU A 87 0.72 -7.17 -5.39
N ARG A 88 0.68 -7.13 -6.71
CA ARG A 88 -0.56 -7.13 -7.48
C ARG A 88 -0.85 -8.54 -7.96
N ILE A 89 -2.02 -9.07 -7.61
CA ILE A 89 -2.52 -10.34 -8.16
C ILE A 89 -3.52 -10.00 -9.26
N ASN A 90 -3.23 -10.40 -10.49
CA ASN A 90 -4.10 -10.18 -11.65
C ASN A 90 -5.16 -11.27 -11.80
N LYS A 91 -4.78 -12.51 -11.50
CA LYS A 91 -5.59 -13.70 -11.66
C LYS A 91 -5.11 -14.81 -10.73
N ILE A 92 -6.05 -15.55 -10.17
CA ILE A 92 -5.79 -16.83 -9.47
C ILE A 92 -6.47 -17.92 -10.29
N GLN A 93 -5.72 -18.95 -10.68
CA GLN A 93 -6.24 -20.10 -11.40
C GLN A 93 -6.65 -21.19 -10.41
N GLU A 94 -7.96 -21.41 -10.25
CA GLU A 94 -8.51 -22.38 -9.30
C GLU A 94 -8.01 -23.81 -9.55
N SER A 95 -7.84 -24.19 -10.82
CA SER A 95 -7.43 -25.55 -11.21
C SER A 95 -5.96 -25.88 -10.96
N THR A 96 -5.09 -24.88 -10.88
CA THR A 96 -3.63 -25.07 -10.73
C THR A 96 -3.08 -24.43 -9.46
N ALA A 97 -3.89 -23.65 -8.74
CA ALA A 97 -3.47 -22.77 -7.66
C ALA A 97 -2.36 -21.77 -8.06
N GLU A 98 -2.18 -21.52 -9.36
CA GLU A 98 -1.23 -20.53 -9.85
C GLU A 98 -1.82 -19.13 -9.75
N ALA A 99 -1.01 -18.19 -9.27
CA ALA A 99 -1.33 -16.78 -9.26
C ALA A 99 -0.47 -16.05 -10.29
N ASP A 100 -1.10 -15.23 -11.12
CA ASP A 100 -0.43 -14.23 -11.94
C ASP A 100 -0.16 -13.01 -11.07
N VAL A 101 1.11 -12.82 -10.71
CA VAL A 101 1.58 -11.84 -9.71
C VAL A 101 2.58 -10.89 -10.32
N GLU A 102 2.35 -9.60 -10.13
CA GLU A 102 3.28 -8.51 -10.45
C GLU A 102 3.81 -7.88 -9.16
N ASP A 103 5.11 -7.55 -9.15
CA ASP A 103 5.73 -6.83 -8.03
C ASP A 103 5.45 -5.32 -8.13
N TYR A 104 4.74 -4.77 -7.13
CA TYR A 104 4.38 -3.35 -7.01
C TYR A 104 5.18 -2.64 -5.92
N THR A 105 6.16 -3.33 -5.37
CA THR A 105 6.92 -2.87 -4.24
C THR A 105 7.71 -1.59 -4.54
N SER A 106 8.20 -1.43 -5.78
CA SER A 106 8.94 -0.25 -6.23
C SER A 106 8.14 1.06 -6.23
N TYR A 107 6.82 1.00 -6.10
CA TYR A 107 6.02 2.22 -5.94
C TYR A 107 6.16 2.85 -4.55
N LEU A 108 6.61 2.07 -3.56
CA LEU A 108 6.73 2.46 -2.15
C LEU A 108 8.13 2.27 -1.55
N MET A 109 9.01 1.51 -2.22
CA MET A 109 10.40 1.25 -1.83
C MET A 109 11.43 2.01 -2.65
#